data_AF-G3IQZ3-F1
#
_entry.id   AF-G3IQZ3-F1
#
_cell.length_a   1.000
_cell.length_b   1.000
_cell.length_c   1.000
_cell.angle_alpha   90.00
_cell.angle_beta   90.00
_cell.angle_gamma   90.00
#
_symmetry.space_group_name_H-M   'P 1'
#
loop_
_entity.id
_entity.type
_entity.pdbx_description
1 polymer ?
#
loop_
_entity_poly.entity_id
_entity_poly.type
_entity_poly.pdbx_seq_one_letter_code
_entity_poly.pdbx_strand_id
1 'polypeptide(L)'
;MNGVLLTEKIIRIATRRSPLALWQAEHVAERLERTFPGCRTELVKMTTQGDKILDAPLAKIGGKGLFVKELEQGMLEGLADIAVHSMKDVPVEFPEGLHLAAILIREDPTDAFVSNHYATLHDLPANARIGTSSLRRQCQIKELYPEAEILSLRGNVNTRLSKLDSGEYDAIILASAGLKRLGMAERITQCLDTSVSLPAIGQGAIGIECRIALLVAGAGAFYIADYASWKVAYFVMATAMSVGLVTTLCLKEPDHKHFDGRLSEDVAVKRQNIWRRLSISFVDAVLHPFVEFFGRNGKVGLLILMLIAVYKMSDITMGVMANPFYLDLGFSKKDIADISKVFGFFMTIAGAAMGGVLVVRYGIMRSLLLGAVMVAATNLLFAVLAVSDPNLLLLAGVISADNLSGGIATSVFIAYLSGLTSTAHTATQYALFSSLMTLPAQLLGGFSGVVVDSYGYTVFFIYASTVGLPAIVLVLLLMRYQSRSKAYNYNP
;
A
#
# COMPACT_ATOMS: atom_id res chain seq x y z
N MET A 1 -35.29 -13.42 -31.15
CA MET A 1 -34.98 -12.28 -30.24
C MET A 1 -34.36 -12.87 -28.98
N ASN A 2 -33.03 -12.96 -28.94
CA ASN A 2 -32.31 -13.54 -27.81
C ASN A 2 -32.01 -12.42 -26.81
N GLY A 3 -32.71 -12.45 -25.68
CA GLY A 3 -32.42 -11.60 -24.53
C GLY A 3 -31.05 -11.97 -23.96
N VAL A 4 -30.10 -11.05 -24.07
CA VAL A 4 -28.85 -11.12 -23.32
C VAL A 4 -29.20 -10.91 -21.85
N LEU A 5 -29.01 -11.95 -21.04
CA LEU A 5 -29.02 -11.86 -19.58
C LEU A 5 -28.00 -10.80 -19.16
N LEU A 6 -28.47 -9.61 -18.79
CA LEU A 6 -27.67 -8.62 -18.08
C LEU A 6 -27.29 -9.25 -16.74
N THR A 7 -26.03 -9.65 -16.60
CA THR A 7 -25.48 -10.05 -15.30
C THR A 7 -25.61 -8.86 -14.35
N GLU A 8 -26.38 -9.03 -13.26
CA GLU A 8 -26.53 -8.00 -12.23
C GLU A 8 -25.15 -7.62 -11.69
N LYS A 9 -24.77 -6.35 -11.83
CA LYS A 9 -23.46 -5.86 -11.39
C LYS A 9 -23.61 -5.45 -9.92
N ILE A 10 -23.07 -6.27 -9.02
CA ILE A 10 -23.08 -6.02 -7.57
C ILE A 10 -21.82 -5.22 -7.19
N ILE A 11 -21.98 -4.09 -6.51
CA ILE A 11 -20.89 -3.32 -5.91
C ILE A 11 -20.85 -3.60 -4.41
N ARG A 12 -19.74 -4.15 -3.93
CA ARG A 12 -19.52 -4.43 -2.51
C ARG A 12 -18.88 -3.23 -1.83
N ILE A 13 -19.54 -2.69 -0.81
CA ILE A 13 -19.15 -1.47 -0.10
C ILE A 13 -18.60 -1.84 1.27
N ALA A 14 -17.28 -1.70 1.47
CA ALA A 14 -16.67 -1.83 2.77
C ALA A 14 -17.06 -0.66 3.68
N THR A 15 -17.49 -0.98 4.90
CA THR A 15 -17.84 0.01 5.92
C THR A 15 -17.60 -0.51 7.33
N ARG A 16 -17.40 0.42 8.28
CA ARG A 16 -17.33 0.09 9.71
C ARG A 16 -18.73 -0.21 10.27
N ARG A 17 -18.76 -0.92 11.39
CA ARG A 17 -20.02 -1.29 12.09
C ARG A 17 -20.69 -0.17 12.89
N SER A 18 -20.03 0.97 13.07
CA SER A 18 -20.62 2.08 13.86
C SER A 18 -21.87 2.64 13.15
N PRO A 19 -22.91 3.10 13.89
CA PRO A 19 -24.13 3.61 13.28
C PRO A 19 -23.91 4.71 12.24
N LEU A 20 -22.98 5.64 12.50
CA LEU A 20 -22.66 6.71 11.55
C LEU A 20 -22.00 6.17 10.27
N ALA A 21 -21.12 5.18 10.39
CA ALA A 21 -20.45 4.58 9.23
C ALA A 21 -21.42 3.77 8.36
N LEU A 22 -22.35 3.05 9.00
CA LEU A 22 -23.43 2.36 8.29
C LEU A 22 -24.32 3.35 7.55
N TRP A 23 -24.75 4.43 8.21
CA TRP A 23 -25.53 5.49 7.56
C TRP A 23 -24.80 6.06 6.33
N GLN A 24 -23.49 6.30 6.43
CA GLN A 24 -22.70 6.82 5.31
C GLN A 24 -22.63 5.83 4.14
N ALA A 25 -22.45 4.54 4.43
CA ALA A 25 -22.42 3.50 3.42
C ALA A 25 -23.79 3.30 2.76
N GLU A 26 -24.87 3.32 3.53
CA GLU A 26 -26.26 3.29 3.05
C GLU A 26 -26.57 4.50 2.17
N HIS A 27 -26.11 5.69 2.57
CA HIS A 27 -26.27 6.91 1.77
C HIS A 27 -25.55 6.81 0.42
N VAL A 28 -24.36 6.21 0.38
CA VAL A 28 -23.64 5.97 -0.88
C VAL A 28 -24.33 4.89 -1.71
N ALA A 29 -24.79 3.80 -1.08
CA ALA A 29 -25.53 2.72 -1.72
C ALA A 29 -26.79 3.24 -2.43
N GLU A 30 -27.64 3.98 -1.73
CA GLU A 30 -28.88 4.56 -2.25
C GLU A 30 -28.62 5.46 -3.47
N ARG A 31 -27.54 6.25 -3.44
CA ARG A 31 -27.16 7.10 -4.58
C ARG A 31 -26.68 6.29 -5.77
N LEU A 32 -25.90 5.24 -5.55
CA LEU A 32 -25.44 4.34 -6.63
C LEU A 32 -26.62 3.65 -7.30
N GLU A 33 -27.54 3.08 -6.53
CA GLU A 33 -28.70 2.35 -7.04
C GLU A 33 -29.69 3.29 -7.77
N ARG A 34 -29.90 4.51 -7.27
CA ARG A 34 -30.72 5.52 -7.94
C ARG A 34 -30.12 6.00 -9.26
N THR A 35 -28.80 6.17 -9.30
CA THR A 35 -28.11 6.70 -10.48
C THR A 35 -27.93 5.62 -11.55
N PHE A 36 -27.79 4.36 -11.14
CA PHE A 36 -27.52 3.22 -12.03
C PHE A 36 -28.56 2.11 -11.81
N PRO A 37 -29.69 2.10 -12.55
CA PRO A 37 -30.81 1.17 -12.32
C PRO A 37 -30.50 -0.34 -12.45
N GLY A 38 -29.37 -0.72 -13.03
CA GLY A 38 -28.88 -2.10 -13.13
C GLY A 38 -27.79 -2.46 -12.11
N CYS A 39 -27.47 -1.55 -11.20
CA CYS A 39 -26.48 -1.74 -10.15
C CYS A 39 -27.18 -2.17 -8.87
N ARG A 40 -26.65 -3.20 -8.22
CA ARG A 40 -27.02 -3.58 -6.86
C ARG A 40 -25.85 -3.32 -5.93
N THR A 41 -26.12 -3.03 -4.67
CA THR A 41 -25.07 -2.82 -3.67
C THR A 41 -25.16 -3.83 -2.53
N GLU A 42 -24.00 -4.18 -1.97
CA GLU A 42 -23.89 -5.06 -0.80
C GLU A 42 -22.96 -4.42 0.23
N LEU A 43 -23.38 -4.34 1.49
CA LEU A 43 -22.56 -3.74 2.56
C LEU A 43 -21.68 -4.81 3.23
N VAL A 44 -20.37 -4.67 3.09
CA VAL A 44 -19.36 -5.52 3.73
C VAL A 44 -18.93 -4.88 5.05
N LYS A 45 -19.54 -5.33 6.15
CA LYS A 45 -19.37 -4.74 7.49
C LYS A 45 -18.13 -5.27 8.20
N MET A 46 -17.15 -4.40 8.43
CA MET A 46 -15.85 -4.74 9.01
C MET A 46 -15.66 -4.12 10.41
N THR A 47 -14.83 -4.76 11.24
CA THR A 47 -14.46 -4.29 12.58
C THR A 47 -12.99 -3.85 12.55
N THR A 48 -12.72 -2.59 12.89
CA THR A 48 -11.36 -2.03 12.85
C THR A 48 -10.65 -2.12 14.21
N GLN A 49 -9.32 -2.02 14.24
CA GLN A 49 -8.57 -1.90 15.50
C GLN A 49 -9.03 -0.71 16.35
N GLY A 50 -9.37 0.42 15.73
CA GLY A 50 -9.91 1.59 16.42
C GLY A 50 -11.26 1.35 17.10
N ASP A 51 -12.02 0.33 16.69
CA ASP A 51 -13.26 -0.08 17.37
C ASP A 51 -13.00 -1.00 18.57
N LYS A 52 -11.84 -1.67 18.62
CA LYS A 52 -11.46 -2.61 19.69
C LYS A 52 -10.67 -1.95 20.83
N ILE A 53 -9.90 -0.90 20.55
CA ILE A 53 -9.01 -0.26 21.53
C ILE A 53 -9.62 1.05 22.03
N LEU A 54 -10.39 0.98 23.13
CA LEU A 54 -11.04 2.15 23.72
C LEU A 54 -10.23 2.80 24.85
N ASP A 55 -9.29 2.07 25.48
CA ASP A 55 -8.75 2.41 26.80
C ASP A 55 -7.39 3.16 26.82
N ALA A 56 -6.79 3.48 25.67
CA ALA A 56 -5.50 4.20 25.60
C ALA A 56 -5.57 5.53 24.80
N PRO A 57 -4.87 6.62 25.20
CA PRO A 57 -4.90 7.92 24.50
C PRO A 57 -4.45 7.84 23.03
N LEU A 58 -5.10 8.60 22.13
CA LEU A 58 -4.93 8.44 20.67
C LEU A 58 -3.52 8.87 20.26
N ALA A 59 -3.02 9.90 20.93
CA ALA A 59 -1.65 10.39 20.82
C ALA A 59 -0.60 9.37 21.27
N LYS A 60 -0.94 8.42 22.16
CA LYS A 60 -0.02 7.36 22.61
C LYS A 60 -0.06 6.10 21.73
N ILE A 61 -1.12 5.90 20.94
CA ILE A 61 -1.32 4.67 20.15
C ILE A 61 -0.59 4.72 18.80
N GLY A 62 -0.09 5.88 18.34
CA GLY A 62 0.88 5.95 17.24
C GLY A 62 0.52 5.07 16.02
N GLY A 63 -0.61 5.34 15.36
CA GLY A 63 -1.03 4.55 14.21
C GLY A 63 -1.82 5.40 13.22
N LYS A 64 -1.18 5.85 12.13
CA LYS A 64 -1.87 6.36 10.95
C LYS A 64 -2.81 5.24 10.45
N GLY A 65 -4.10 5.53 10.30
CA GLY A 65 -5.05 4.61 9.67
C GLY A 65 -5.81 3.60 10.56
N LEU A 66 -5.87 3.81 11.88
CA LEU A 66 -6.58 2.94 12.86
C LEU A 66 -8.04 2.57 12.51
N PHE A 67 -8.69 3.36 11.67
CA PHE A 67 -10.09 3.20 11.27
C PHE A 67 -10.27 2.83 9.79
N VAL A 68 -9.19 2.70 9.03
CA VAL A 68 -9.25 2.45 7.57
C VAL A 68 -8.51 1.18 7.15
N LYS A 69 -7.48 0.76 7.90
CA LYS A 69 -6.59 -0.35 7.54
C LYS A 69 -7.31 -1.65 7.20
N GLU A 70 -8.30 -2.06 7.98
CA GLU A 70 -9.05 -3.29 7.71
C GLU A 70 -9.95 -3.18 6.48
N LEU A 71 -10.45 -1.97 6.17
CA LEU A 71 -11.21 -1.71 4.95
C LEU A 71 -10.30 -1.76 3.73
N GLU A 72 -9.14 -1.10 3.82
CA GLU A 72 -8.08 -1.10 2.80
C GLU A 72 -7.63 -2.54 2.47
N GLN A 73 -7.35 -3.35 3.50
CA GLN A 73 -6.97 -4.76 3.33
C GLN A 73 -8.10 -5.55 2.64
N GLY A 74 -9.34 -5.38 3.08
CA GLY A 74 -10.48 -6.04 2.46
C GLY A 74 -10.72 -5.65 1.00
N MET A 75 -10.41 -4.40 0.63
CA MET A 75 -10.41 -3.98 -0.77
C MET A 75 -9.27 -4.62 -1.56
N LEU A 76 -8.04 -4.66 -1.03
CA LEU A 76 -6.90 -5.28 -1.71
C LEU A 76 -7.08 -6.79 -1.92
N GLU A 77 -7.71 -7.47 -0.96
CA GLU A 77 -8.06 -8.90 -1.04
C GLU A 77 -9.27 -9.20 -1.94
N GLY A 78 -9.92 -8.16 -2.49
CA GLY A 78 -11.08 -8.33 -3.37
C GLY A 78 -12.37 -8.71 -2.65
N LEU A 79 -12.45 -8.54 -1.32
CA LEU A 79 -13.66 -8.77 -0.53
C LEU A 79 -14.69 -7.64 -0.71
N ALA A 80 -14.21 -6.42 -0.94
CA ALA A 80 -15.03 -5.25 -1.25
C ALA A 80 -14.48 -4.53 -2.49
N ASP A 81 -15.32 -3.72 -3.15
CA ASP A 81 -14.98 -3.00 -4.38
C ASP A 81 -14.68 -1.52 -4.13
N ILE A 82 -15.41 -0.92 -3.19
CA ILE A 82 -15.19 0.44 -2.70
C ILE A 82 -15.24 0.46 -1.18
N ALA A 83 -14.64 1.46 -0.56
CA ALA A 83 -14.79 1.75 0.87
C ALA A 83 -15.31 3.17 1.10
N VAL A 84 -16.16 3.33 2.12
CA VAL A 84 -16.81 4.61 2.44
C VAL A 84 -16.30 5.15 3.77
N HIS A 85 -15.85 6.40 3.76
CA HIS A 85 -15.18 7.03 4.88
C HIS A 85 -15.74 8.40 5.21
N SER A 86 -15.64 8.80 6.48
CA SER A 86 -15.63 10.22 6.82
C SER A 86 -14.29 10.80 6.39
N MET A 87 -14.28 11.86 5.57
CA MET A 87 -13.04 12.39 4.97
C MET A 87 -11.97 12.81 5.99
N LYS A 88 -12.38 13.23 7.20
CA LYS A 88 -11.45 13.58 8.28
C LYS A 88 -10.66 12.38 8.85
N ASP A 89 -11.13 11.17 8.60
CA ASP A 89 -10.53 9.92 9.08
C ASP A 89 -9.67 9.25 8.00
N VAL A 90 -9.67 9.79 6.77
CA VAL A 90 -8.88 9.30 5.64
C VAL A 90 -7.43 9.77 5.80
N PRO A 91 -6.43 8.87 5.72
CA PRO A 91 -5.03 9.25 5.81
C PRO A 91 -4.58 10.06 4.58
N VAL A 92 -3.48 10.80 4.74
CA VAL A 92 -2.87 11.56 3.63
C VAL A 92 -2.23 10.64 2.58
N GLU A 93 -1.72 9.50 3.03
CA GLU A 93 -1.07 8.47 2.21
C GLU A 93 -1.99 7.26 2.10
N PHE A 94 -2.14 6.74 0.88
CA PHE A 94 -2.88 5.51 0.60
C PHE A 94 -1.89 4.36 0.38
N PRO A 95 -2.27 3.11 0.74
CA PRO A 95 -1.53 1.93 0.31
C PRO A 95 -1.41 1.88 -1.22
N GLU A 96 -0.33 1.25 -1.71
CA GLU A 96 -0.16 1.04 -3.15
C GLU A 96 -1.36 0.28 -3.71
N GLY A 97 -1.89 0.76 -4.84
CA GLY A 97 -3.05 0.16 -5.47
C GLY A 97 -4.40 0.68 -4.97
N LEU A 98 -4.47 1.60 -4.01
CA LEU A 98 -5.71 2.26 -3.56
C LEU A 98 -5.65 3.79 -3.75
N HIS A 99 -6.80 4.43 -3.95
CA HIS A 99 -6.90 5.89 -3.98
C HIS A 99 -8.29 6.38 -3.60
N LEU A 100 -8.38 7.67 -3.23
CA LEU A 100 -9.64 8.37 -3.12
C LEU A 100 -10.24 8.63 -4.51
N ALA A 101 -11.41 8.04 -4.77
CA ALA A 101 -12.07 8.08 -6.06
C ALA A 101 -13.12 9.18 -6.18
N ALA A 102 -13.85 9.44 -5.09
CA ALA A 102 -14.88 10.47 -5.07
C ALA A 102 -15.01 11.10 -3.69
N ILE A 103 -15.45 12.36 -3.67
CA ILE A 103 -15.85 13.08 -2.47
C ILE A 103 -17.28 13.57 -2.71
N LEU A 104 -18.21 13.19 -1.84
CA LEU A 104 -19.60 13.61 -1.93
C LEU A 104 -19.76 15.07 -1.50
N ILE A 105 -20.91 15.66 -1.87
CA ILE A 105 -21.31 17.01 -1.43
C ILE A 105 -21.17 17.10 0.09
N ARG A 106 -20.46 18.15 0.52
CA ARG A 106 -20.10 18.37 1.91
C ARG A 106 -21.34 18.82 2.69
N GLU A 107 -21.59 18.15 3.81
CA GLU A 107 -22.56 18.60 4.82
C GLU A 107 -21.95 19.70 5.70
N ASP A 108 -22.74 20.30 6.59
CA ASP A 108 -22.28 21.25 7.60
C ASP A 108 -20.92 20.85 8.24
N PRO A 109 -19.85 21.62 7.97
CA PRO A 109 -18.51 21.29 8.43
C PRO A 109 -18.24 21.71 9.86
N THR A 110 -19.14 22.44 10.52
CA THR A 110 -18.91 23.03 11.86
C THR A 110 -18.77 21.98 12.96
N ASP A 111 -18.16 22.40 14.06
CA ASP A 111 -18.27 21.69 15.32
C ASP A 111 -19.57 22.08 16.03
N ALA A 112 -20.18 21.12 16.72
CA ALA A 112 -21.38 21.31 17.52
C ALA A 112 -21.01 21.31 19.00
N PHE A 113 -21.43 22.36 19.69
CA PHE A 113 -21.55 22.37 21.14
C PHE A 113 -22.82 21.61 21.53
N VAL A 114 -22.68 20.70 22.49
CA VAL A 114 -23.76 19.84 22.99
C VAL A 114 -23.70 19.86 24.51
N SER A 115 -24.76 20.32 25.14
CA SER A 115 -24.91 20.32 26.60
C SER A 115 -26.38 20.08 26.98
N ASN A 116 -26.59 19.51 28.16
CA ASN A 116 -27.93 19.31 28.73
C ASN A 116 -28.41 20.53 29.55
N HIS A 117 -27.49 21.41 29.96
CA HIS A 117 -27.77 22.49 30.92
C HIS A 117 -27.47 23.89 30.37
N TYR A 118 -26.63 23.99 29.34
CA TYR A 118 -26.14 25.26 28.82
C TYR A 118 -26.49 25.41 27.33
N ALA A 119 -26.96 26.58 26.93
CA ALA A 119 -27.37 26.83 25.55
C ALA A 119 -26.15 27.09 24.65
N THR A 120 -25.17 27.84 25.16
CA THR A 120 -23.99 28.25 24.40
C THR A 120 -22.70 27.98 25.16
N LEU A 121 -21.58 27.99 24.45
CA LEU A 121 -20.23 27.86 25.02
C LEU A 121 -19.93 28.99 26.02
N HIS A 122 -20.52 30.18 25.86
CA HIS A 122 -20.35 31.32 26.76
C HIS A 122 -21.11 31.17 28.09
N ASP A 123 -22.13 30.32 28.14
CA ASP A 123 -22.93 30.10 29.35
C ASP A 123 -22.23 29.15 30.34
N LEU A 124 -21.12 28.53 29.92
CA LEU A 124 -20.36 27.61 30.76
C LEU A 124 -19.66 28.33 31.94
N PRO A 125 -19.62 27.71 33.13
CA PRO A 125 -18.77 28.19 34.21
C PRO A 125 -17.29 28.10 33.80
N ALA A 126 -16.45 28.95 34.40
CA ALA A 126 -15.03 29.04 34.06
C ALA A 126 -14.29 27.69 34.15
N ASN A 127 -14.65 26.85 35.13
CA ASN A 127 -14.07 25.53 35.38
C ASN A 127 -14.89 24.37 34.78
N ALA A 128 -15.70 24.62 33.74
CA ALA A 128 -16.54 23.60 33.13
C ALA A 128 -15.74 22.39 32.60
N ARG A 129 -16.31 21.19 32.77
CA ARG A 129 -15.78 19.93 32.27
C ARG A 129 -16.24 19.69 30.84
N ILE A 130 -15.35 19.90 29.87
CA ILE A 130 -15.65 19.79 28.44
C ILE A 130 -15.06 18.50 27.85
N GLY A 131 -15.92 17.64 27.31
CA GLY A 131 -15.52 16.35 26.74
C GLY A 131 -15.08 16.42 25.28
N THR A 132 -13.79 16.18 25.03
CA THR A 132 -13.25 15.95 23.67
C THR A 132 -11.85 15.30 23.70
N SER A 133 -11.61 14.31 22.85
CA SER A 133 -10.26 13.75 22.63
C SER A 133 -9.53 14.36 21.41
N SER A 134 -10.10 15.37 20.76
CA SER A 134 -9.47 16.01 19.58
C SER A 134 -8.56 17.15 19.99
N LEU A 135 -7.24 17.00 19.85
CA LEU A 135 -6.26 18.05 20.18
C LEU A 135 -6.58 19.40 19.49
N ARG A 136 -7.07 19.36 18.24
CA ARG A 136 -7.54 20.54 17.49
C ARG A 136 -8.63 21.32 18.24
N ARG A 137 -9.60 20.61 18.83
CA ARG A 137 -10.66 21.25 19.62
C ARG A 137 -10.14 21.72 20.96
N GLN A 138 -9.29 20.91 21.60
CA GLN A 138 -8.71 21.22 22.90
C GLN A 138 -7.93 22.53 22.87
N CYS A 139 -7.04 22.72 21.89
CA CYS A 139 -6.23 23.94 21.82
C CYS A 139 -7.09 25.19 21.58
N GLN A 140 -8.01 25.15 20.62
CA GLN A 140 -8.87 26.30 20.28
C GLN A 140 -9.81 26.69 21.43
N ILE A 141 -10.36 25.69 22.13
CA ILE A 141 -11.22 25.97 23.29
C ILE A 141 -10.39 26.50 24.46
N LYS A 142 -9.21 25.93 24.73
CA LYS A 142 -8.34 26.43 25.81
C LYS A 142 -7.79 27.83 25.56
N GLU A 143 -7.62 28.23 24.31
CA GLU A 143 -7.23 29.59 23.96
C GLU A 143 -8.30 30.61 24.40
N LEU A 144 -9.57 30.27 24.22
CA LEU A 144 -10.70 31.14 24.58
C LEU A 144 -11.15 30.98 26.04
N TYR A 145 -11.01 29.78 26.60
CA TYR A 145 -11.44 29.42 27.97
C TYR A 145 -10.30 28.67 28.69
N PRO A 146 -9.29 29.39 29.20
CA PRO A 146 -8.09 28.79 29.79
C PRO A 146 -8.37 27.92 31.03
N GLU A 147 -9.39 28.29 31.81
CA GLU A 147 -9.78 27.64 33.07
C GLU A 147 -10.64 26.37 32.86
N ALA A 148 -11.11 26.12 31.63
CA ALA A 148 -11.98 24.97 31.35
C ALA A 148 -11.21 23.65 31.48
N GLU A 149 -11.83 22.67 32.16
CA GLU A 149 -11.27 21.34 32.33
C GLU A 149 -11.59 20.48 31.10
N ILE A 150 -10.59 20.25 30.25
CA ILE A 150 -10.78 19.45 29.04
C ILE A 150 -10.54 17.97 29.32
N LEU A 151 -11.61 17.19 29.30
CA LEU A 151 -11.61 15.77 29.61
C LEU A 151 -11.66 14.92 28.33
N SER A 152 -10.96 13.79 28.34
CA SER A 152 -10.96 12.85 27.21
C SER A 152 -12.33 12.21 27.03
N LEU A 153 -12.83 12.13 25.80
CA LEU A 153 -14.15 11.57 25.46
C LEU A 153 -14.05 10.63 24.25
N ARG A 154 -14.37 9.35 24.48
CA ARG A 154 -14.28 8.26 23.50
C ARG A 154 -15.57 7.47 23.34
N GLY A 155 -15.62 6.68 22.28
CA GLY A 155 -16.79 5.91 21.85
C GLY A 155 -17.38 6.47 20.54
N ASN A 156 -18.39 5.79 20.03
CA ASN A 156 -19.22 6.32 18.93
C ASN A 156 -20.11 7.48 19.43
N VAL A 157 -20.84 8.14 18.53
CA VAL A 157 -21.68 9.31 18.88
C VAL A 157 -22.66 8.99 20.00
N ASN A 158 -23.37 7.86 19.93
CA ASN A 158 -24.37 7.46 20.93
C ASN A 158 -23.74 7.25 22.31
N THR A 159 -22.61 6.56 22.39
CA THR A 159 -21.90 6.36 23.67
C THR A 159 -21.46 7.69 24.26
N ARG A 160 -21.02 8.64 23.43
CA ARG A 160 -20.59 9.97 23.91
C ARG A 160 -21.76 10.79 24.44
N LEU A 161 -22.89 10.78 23.75
CA LEU A 161 -24.12 11.43 24.22
C LEU A 161 -24.60 10.80 25.52
N SER A 162 -24.57 9.47 25.65
CA SER A 162 -24.92 8.78 26.90
C SER A 162 -24.05 9.19 28.08
N LYS A 163 -22.76 9.48 27.86
CA LYS A 163 -21.86 9.98 28.91
C LYS A 163 -22.11 11.45 29.28
N LEU A 164 -22.54 12.26 28.33
CA LEU A 164 -23.05 13.59 28.64
C LEU A 164 -24.33 13.48 29.49
N ASP A 165 -25.23 12.58 29.10
CA ASP A 165 -26.52 12.35 29.76
C ASP A 165 -26.37 11.76 31.18
N SER A 166 -25.26 11.06 31.46
CA SER A 166 -24.91 10.58 32.81
C SER A 166 -24.26 11.65 33.70
N GLY A 167 -24.01 12.86 33.18
CA GLY A 167 -23.40 13.96 33.95
C GLY A 167 -21.87 13.87 34.10
N GLU A 168 -21.19 13.00 33.33
CA GLU A 168 -19.72 12.91 33.33
C GLU A 168 -19.06 14.19 32.78
N TYR A 169 -19.79 14.96 31.96
CA TYR A 169 -19.33 16.20 31.35
C TYR A 169 -20.42 17.27 31.45
N ASP A 170 -20.02 18.54 31.52
CA ASP A 170 -20.96 19.67 31.49
C ASP A 170 -21.33 20.03 30.05
N ALA A 171 -20.39 19.79 29.12
CA ALA A 171 -20.62 19.85 27.68
C ALA A 171 -19.67 18.91 26.93
N ILE A 172 -20.04 18.54 25.71
CA ILE A 172 -19.17 17.81 24.78
C ILE A 172 -19.15 18.51 23.43
N ILE A 173 -18.06 18.32 22.69
CA ILE A 173 -17.93 18.87 21.34
C ILE A 173 -17.95 17.74 20.32
N LEU A 174 -18.90 17.79 19.39
CA LEU A 174 -19.10 16.82 18.31
C LEU A 174 -19.03 17.51 16.94
N ALA A 175 -19.08 16.76 15.85
CA ALA A 175 -19.18 17.35 14.51
C ALA A 175 -20.67 17.47 14.14
N SER A 176 -21.12 18.64 13.68
CA SER A 176 -22.52 18.91 13.36
C SER A 176 -23.07 17.90 12.34
N ALA A 177 -22.32 17.62 11.27
CA ALA A 177 -22.69 16.61 10.28
C ALA A 177 -22.94 15.21 10.86
N GLY A 178 -22.20 14.80 11.90
CA GLY A 178 -22.38 13.48 12.51
C GLY A 178 -23.73 13.34 13.21
N LEU A 179 -24.14 14.39 13.93
CA LEU A 179 -25.44 14.45 14.62
C LEU A 179 -26.60 14.56 13.62
N LYS A 180 -26.48 15.43 12.62
CA LYS A 180 -27.49 15.61 11.56
C LYS A 180 -27.78 14.30 10.80
N ARG A 181 -26.72 13.58 10.42
CA ARG A 181 -26.83 12.27 9.71
C ARG A 181 -27.54 11.22 10.54
N LEU A 182 -27.32 11.21 11.85
CA LEU A 182 -27.96 10.27 12.77
C LEU A 182 -29.37 10.71 13.20
N GLY A 183 -29.91 11.81 12.64
CA GLY A 183 -31.21 12.34 13.02
C GLY A 183 -31.23 12.94 14.43
N MET A 184 -30.10 13.40 14.94
CA MET A 184 -29.90 13.95 16.28
C MET A 184 -29.58 15.45 16.26
N ALA A 185 -30.16 16.18 15.30
CA ALA A 185 -29.85 17.60 15.09
C ALA A 185 -30.30 18.47 16.28
N GLU A 186 -31.35 18.06 16.97
CA GLU A 186 -31.90 18.69 18.19
C GLU A 186 -30.93 18.67 19.38
N ARG A 187 -29.93 17.77 19.37
CA ARG A 187 -28.87 17.76 20.39
C ARG A 187 -27.87 18.91 20.20
N ILE A 188 -27.85 19.56 19.04
CA ILE A 188 -26.94 20.68 18.77
C ILE A 188 -27.51 21.93 19.45
N THR A 189 -26.93 22.34 20.57
CA THR A 189 -27.36 23.56 21.28
C THR A 189 -26.74 24.81 20.65
N GLN A 190 -25.53 24.69 20.10
CA GLN A 190 -24.89 25.75 19.31
C GLN A 190 -23.97 25.15 18.24
N CYS A 191 -24.10 25.58 16.98
CA CYS A 191 -23.05 25.39 15.99
C CYS A 191 -21.92 26.40 16.23
N LEU A 192 -20.69 25.93 16.40
CA LEU A 192 -19.54 26.79 16.63
C LEU A 192 -19.07 27.40 15.31
N ASP A 193 -18.93 28.72 15.30
CA ASP A 193 -18.39 29.44 14.15
C ASP A 193 -16.95 29.02 13.87
N THR A 194 -16.54 29.10 12.60
CA THR A 194 -15.17 28.74 12.18
C THR A 194 -14.07 29.57 12.83
N SER A 195 -14.39 30.79 13.32
CA SER A 195 -13.49 31.63 14.11
C SER A 195 -13.30 31.13 15.55
N VAL A 196 -14.27 30.39 16.09
CA VAL A 196 -14.24 29.80 17.43
C VAL A 196 -13.67 28.39 17.40
N SER A 197 -14.06 27.59 16.40
CA SER A 197 -13.53 26.25 16.19
C SER A 197 -13.40 25.93 14.70
N LEU A 198 -12.20 26.16 14.18
CA LEU A 198 -11.82 25.82 12.82
C LEU A 198 -11.96 24.30 12.62
N PRO A 199 -12.78 23.83 11.65
CA PRO A 199 -13.06 22.40 11.45
C PRO A 199 -11.84 21.55 11.13
N ALA A 200 -11.96 20.24 11.36
CA ALA A 200 -10.98 19.29 10.86
C ALA A 200 -11.00 19.22 9.32
N ILE A 201 -9.85 18.85 8.72
CA ILE A 201 -9.76 18.61 7.28
C ILE A 201 -10.84 17.63 6.83
N GLY A 202 -11.58 17.99 5.76
CA GLY A 202 -12.65 17.15 5.23
C GLY A 202 -13.86 16.92 6.16
N GLN A 203 -13.96 17.59 7.33
CA GLN A 203 -15.11 17.43 8.22
C GLN A 203 -16.42 17.74 7.49
N GLY A 204 -17.41 16.85 7.61
CA GLY A 204 -18.68 16.97 6.90
C GLY A 204 -18.70 16.30 5.51
N ALA A 205 -17.56 15.98 4.92
CA ALA A 205 -17.51 15.27 3.64
C ALA A 205 -17.43 13.74 3.82
N ILE A 206 -17.99 13.01 2.86
CA ILE A 206 -17.87 11.55 2.73
C ILE A 206 -16.93 11.27 1.56
N GLY A 207 -15.93 10.43 1.80
CA GLY A 207 -14.98 9.97 0.79
C GLY A 207 -15.29 8.54 0.36
N ILE A 208 -15.09 8.26 -0.92
CA ILE A 208 -15.14 6.92 -1.49
C ILE A 208 -13.72 6.55 -1.94
N GLU A 209 -13.19 5.50 -1.37
CA GLU A 209 -11.90 4.90 -1.75
C GLU A 209 -12.12 3.70 -2.66
N CYS A 210 -11.24 3.48 -3.64
CA CYS A 210 -11.27 2.28 -4.48
C CYS A 210 -9.87 1.89 -5.00
N ARG A 211 -9.77 0.73 -5.64
CA ARG A 211 -8.50 0.23 -6.22
C ARG A 211 -8.07 1.03 -7.45
N ILE A 212 -6.81 1.48 -7.49
CA ILE A 212 -6.15 2.12 -8.66
C ILE A 212 -6.21 1.23 -9.91
N ALA A 213 -6.24 -0.10 -9.79
CA ALA A 213 -6.43 -0.99 -10.93
C ALA A 213 -7.73 -0.68 -11.72
N LEU A 214 -8.77 -0.15 -11.07
CA LEU A 214 -9.98 0.37 -11.72
C LEU A 214 -9.73 1.67 -12.49
N LEU A 215 -8.76 2.49 -12.07
CA LEU A 215 -8.30 3.69 -12.79
C LEU A 215 -7.32 3.37 -13.92
N VAL A 216 -6.50 2.32 -13.83
CA VAL A 216 -5.57 1.95 -14.93
C VAL A 216 -6.31 1.24 -16.06
N ALA A 217 -7.28 0.37 -15.74
CA ALA A 217 -8.30 -0.07 -16.69
C ALA A 217 -9.29 1.05 -17.08
N GLY A 218 -9.30 2.15 -16.31
CA GLY A 218 -10.14 3.32 -16.50
C GLY A 218 -9.51 4.35 -17.45
N ALA A 219 -8.59 5.19 -16.99
CA ALA A 219 -8.05 6.37 -17.68
C ALA A 219 -7.53 6.07 -19.10
N GLY A 220 -6.81 4.96 -19.30
CA GLY A 220 -6.38 4.54 -20.64
C GLY A 220 -7.55 4.11 -21.52
N ALA A 221 -8.53 3.39 -20.96
CA ALA A 221 -9.74 3.02 -21.68
C ALA A 221 -10.68 4.21 -21.92
N PHE A 222 -10.70 5.22 -21.04
CA PHE A 222 -11.45 6.46 -21.19
C PHE A 222 -10.84 7.30 -22.31
N TYR A 223 -9.51 7.44 -22.39
CA TYR A 223 -8.87 8.11 -23.54
C TYR A 223 -9.16 7.37 -24.86
N ILE A 224 -9.08 6.03 -24.88
CA ILE A 224 -9.39 5.24 -26.09
C ILE A 224 -10.89 5.30 -26.43
N ALA A 225 -11.76 5.33 -25.42
CA ALA A 225 -13.21 5.43 -25.60
C ALA A 225 -13.64 6.83 -26.08
N ASP A 226 -12.96 7.88 -25.62
CA ASP A 226 -13.21 9.27 -26.00
C ASP A 226 -12.70 9.58 -27.41
N TYR A 227 -11.51 9.08 -27.79
CA TYR A 227 -10.96 9.28 -29.13
C TYR A 227 -11.54 8.35 -30.21
N ALA A 228 -12.04 7.16 -29.85
CA ALA A 228 -12.52 6.18 -30.83
C ALA A 228 -13.91 5.65 -30.51
N SER A 229 -14.07 4.82 -29.46
CA SER A 229 -15.35 4.38 -28.89
C SER A 229 -15.13 3.35 -27.79
N TRP A 230 -16.14 3.14 -26.94
CA TRP A 230 -16.17 2.08 -25.94
C TRP A 230 -15.91 0.68 -26.51
N LYS A 231 -16.40 0.39 -27.72
CA LYS A 231 -16.16 -0.89 -28.39
C LYS A 231 -14.67 -1.10 -28.65
N VAL A 232 -13.98 -0.07 -29.15
CA VAL A 232 -12.53 -0.10 -29.40
C VAL A 232 -11.75 -0.25 -28.10
N ALA A 233 -12.12 0.49 -27.05
CA ALA A 233 -11.48 0.37 -25.73
C ALA A 233 -11.58 -1.07 -25.17
N TYR A 234 -12.76 -1.70 -25.26
CA TYR A 234 -12.94 -3.08 -24.84
C TYR A 234 -12.15 -4.08 -25.69
N PHE A 235 -12.09 -3.88 -27.02
CA PHE A 235 -11.27 -4.72 -27.90
C PHE A 235 -9.77 -4.59 -27.60
N VAL A 236 -9.28 -3.38 -27.33
CA VAL A 236 -7.87 -3.14 -26.99
C VAL A 236 -7.52 -3.85 -25.68
N MET A 237 -8.35 -3.72 -24.65
CA MET A 237 -8.14 -4.39 -23.36
C MET A 237 -8.20 -5.93 -23.50
N ALA A 238 -9.18 -6.45 -24.23
CA ALA A 238 -9.29 -7.89 -24.49
C ALA A 238 -8.09 -8.42 -25.27
N THR A 239 -7.60 -7.67 -26.26
CA THR A 239 -6.41 -8.03 -27.05
C THR A 239 -5.15 -8.04 -26.19
N ALA A 240 -4.98 -7.04 -25.31
CA ALA A 240 -3.86 -6.99 -24.38
C ALA A 240 -3.86 -8.18 -23.40
N MET A 241 -5.03 -8.53 -22.84
CA MET A 241 -5.18 -9.73 -22.01
C MET A 241 -4.96 -11.03 -22.79
N SER A 242 -5.33 -11.06 -24.08
CA SER A 242 -5.15 -12.23 -24.93
C SER A 242 -3.67 -12.58 -25.08
N VAL A 243 -2.75 -11.62 -24.99
CA VAL A 243 -1.30 -11.91 -25.00
C VAL A 243 -0.92 -12.79 -23.81
N GLY A 244 -1.36 -12.45 -22.60
CA GLY A 244 -1.13 -13.26 -21.40
C GLY A 244 -1.80 -14.62 -21.50
N LEU A 245 -3.07 -14.63 -21.91
CA LEU A 245 -3.86 -15.86 -22.03
C LEU A 245 -3.28 -16.84 -23.05
N VAL A 246 -2.95 -16.36 -24.25
CA VAL A 246 -2.33 -17.15 -25.32
C VAL A 246 -0.95 -17.63 -24.88
N THR A 247 -0.16 -16.78 -24.22
CA THR A 247 1.15 -17.19 -23.70
C THR A 247 1.01 -18.34 -22.70
N THR A 248 0.09 -18.24 -21.73
CA THR A 248 -0.17 -19.31 -20.77
C THR A 248 -0.68 -20.60 -21.43
N LEU A 249 -1.57 -20.49 -22.42
CA LEU A 249 -2.14 -21.65 -23.11
C LEU A 249 -1.14 -22.32 -24.07
N CYS A 250 -0.23 -21.55 -24.68
CA CYS A 250 0.80 -22.06 -25.58
C CYS A 250 2.04 -22.57 -24.83
N LEU A 251 2.24 -22.14 -23.58
CA LEU A 251 3.29 -22.67 -22.73
C LEU A 251 2.95 -24.10 -22.36
N LYS A 252 3.68 -25.03 -22.95
CA LYS A 252 3.63 -26.44 -22.61
C LYS A 252 4.00 -26.60 -21.14
N GLU A 253 3.17 -27.31 -20.38
CA GLU A 253 3.50 -27.65 -19.00
C GLU A 253 4.86 -28.37 -18.99
N PRO A 254 5.85 -27.91 -18.19
CA PRO A 254 7.15 -28.54 -18.17
C PRO A 254 7.00 -29.99 -17.72
N ASP A 255 7.69 -30.92 -18.41
CA ASP A 255 7.67 -32.33 -18.06
C ASP A 255 8.11 -32.50 -16.60
N HIS A 256 7.15 -32.85 -15.74
CA HIS A 256 7.44 -33.22 -14.36
C HIS A 256 8.21 -34.53 -14.40
N LYS A 257 9.55 -34.47 -14.27
CA LYS A 257 10.29 -35.65 -13.83
C LYS A 257 9.75 -36.00 -12.45
N HIS A 258 8.87 -37.00 -12.38
CA HIS A 258 8.51 -37.63 -11.12
C HIS A 258 9.81 -37.94 -10.39
N PHE A 259 10.00 -37.29 -9.25
CA PHE A 259 11.04 -37.68 -8.32
C PHE A 259 10.58 -39.02 -7.75
N ASP A 260 11.02 -40.12 -8.36
CA ASP A 260 10.82 -41.51 -7.92
C ASP A 260 11.61 -41.80 -6.63
N GLY A 261 11.40 -40.95 -5.62
CA GLY A 261 12.22 -40.88 -4.43
C GLY A 261 11.40 -40.62 -3.17
N ARG A 262 10.20 -41.22 -3.08
CA ARG A 262 9.49 -41.64 -1.85
C ARG A 262 7.97 -41.68 -2.11
N LEU A 263 7.51 -42.75 -2.73
CA LEU A 263 6.09 -43.14 -2.70
C LEU A 263 5.92 -44.61 -2.28
N SER A 264 6.86 -45.09 -1.45
CA SER A 264 6.73 -46.35 -0.71
C SER A 264 6.03 -46.17 0.65
N GLU A 265 5.59 -44.96 1.02
CA GLU A 265 4.88 -44.71 2.29
C GLU A 265 3.39 -44.34 2.15
N ASP A 266 2.89 -44.02 0.95
CA ASP A 266 1.51 -43.54 0.76
C ASP A 266 0.42 -44.61 1.00
N VAL A 267 0.79 -45.90 1.01
CA VAL A 267 -0.14 -46.98 1.35
C VAL A 267 -0.31 -47.11 2.87
N ALA A 268 0.63 -46.62 3.69
CA ALA A 268 0.58 -46.75 5.16
C ALA A 268 -0.11 -45.57 5.88
N VAL A 269 -0.23 -44.40 5.23
CA VAL A 269 -0.72 -43.15 5.86
C VAL A 269 -2.25 -43.05 5.92
N LYS A 270 -2.98 -43.90 5.18
CA LYS A 270 -4.46 -43.90 5.19
C LYS A 270 -5.10 -44.20 6.56
N ARG A 271 -4.35 -44.73 7.53
CA ARG A 271 -4.82 -45.04 8.90
C ARG A 271 -4.40 -44.06 10.02
N GLN A 272 -3.73 -42.94 9.73
CA GLN A 272 -3.12 -42.10 10.79
C GLN A 272 -3.86 -40.79 11.12
N ASN A 273 -3.68 -40.35 12.38
CA ASN A 273 -4.20 -39.14 13.02
C ASN A 273 -4.05 -37.87 12.17
N ILE A 274 -5.08 -37.01 12.21
CA ILE A 274 -5.19 -35.78 11.41
C ILE A 274 -4.00 -34.83 11.61
N TRP A 275 -3.47 -34.76 12.85
CA TRP A 275 -2.30 -33.96 13.20
C TRP A 275 -1.01 -34.42 12.50
N ARG A 276 -0.88 -35.72 12.25
CA ARG A 276 0.29 -36.29 11.54
C ARG A 276 0.19 -36.09 10.03
N ARG A 277 -1.02 -36.06 9.46
CA ARG A 277 -1.24 -35.65 8.07
C ARG A 277 -0.93 -34.18 7.85
N LEU A 278 -1.40 -33.32 8.75
CA LEU A 278 -1.09 -31.89 8.72
C LEU A 278 0.41 -31.64 8.88
N SER A 279 1.10 -32.36 9.76
CA SER A 279 2.55 -32.22 9.91
C SER A 279 3.32 -32.66 8.67
N ILE A 280 2.92 -33.75 8.02
CA ILE A 280 3.56 -34.23 6.77
C ILE A 280 3.33 -33.22 5.65
N SER A 281 2.10 -32.76 5.45
CA SER A 281 1.77 -31.74 4.46
C SER A 281 2.51 -30.42 4.71
N PHE A 282 2.72 -30.04 5.98
CA PHE A 282 3.51 -28.86 6.34
C PHE A 282 5.00 -29.06 6.04
N VAL A 283 5.58 -30.22 6.37
CA VAL A 283 6.98 -30.56 6.07
C VAL A 283 7.21 -30.54 4.55
N ASP A 284 6.31 -31.13 3.76
CA ASP A 284 6.42 -31.17 2.30
C ASP A 284 6.25 -29.79 1.66
N ALA A 285 5.33 -28.97 2.18
CA ALA A 285 5.10 -27.62 1.65
C ALA A 285 6.18 -26.63 2.07
N VAL A 286 6.78 -26.76 3.26
CA VAL A 286 7.67 -25.76 3.85
C VAL A 286 9.13 -26.20 3.88
N LEU A 287 9.46 -27.41 4.34
CA LEU A 287 10.85 -27.84 4.51
C LEU A 287 11.45 -28.41 3.22
N HIS A 288 10.68 -29.21 2.47
CA HIS A 288 11.17 -29.87 1.25
C HIS A 288 11.70 -28.88 0.19
N PRO A 289 11.08 -27.71 -0.06
CA PRO A 289 11.62 -26.71 -0.98
C PRO A 289 13.02 -26.19 -0.58
N PHE A 290 13.33 -26.07 0.71
CA PHE A 290 14.66 -25.65 1.16
C PHE A 290 15.67 -26.78 1.05
N VAL A 291 15.27 -28.00 1.41
CA VAL A 291 16.14 -29.18 1.30
C VAL A 291 16.50 -29.42 -0.17
N GLU A 292 15.55 -29.30 -1.09
CA GLU A 292 15.80 -29.37 -2.53
C GLU A 292 16.74 -28.25 -2.98
N PHE A 293 16.49 -27.00 -2.57
CA PHE A 293 17.33 -25.86 -2.94
C PHE A 293 18.79 -26.03 -2.50
N PHE A 294 19.03 -26.42 -1.25
CA PHE A 294 20.39 -26.67 -0.74
C PHE A 294 20.98 -27.98 -1.28
N GLY A 295 20.15 -28.98 -1.58
CA GLY A 295 20.59 -30.19 -2.28
C GLY A 295 21.14 -29.89 -3.67
N ARG A 296 20.46 -29.01 -4.42
CA ARG A 296 20.86 -28.58 -5.78
C ARG A 296 22.04 -27.62 -5.80
N ASN A 297 22.08 -26.66 -4.87
CA ASN A 297 23.07 -25.58 -4.87
C ASN A 297 24.24 -25.78 -3.88
N GLY A 298 24.17 -26.80 -3.01
CA GLY A 298 25.16 -27.05 -1.97
C GLY A 298 25.43 -25.82 -1.10
N LYS A 299 26.70 -25.63 -0.72
CA LYS A 299 27.14 -24.48 0.09
C LYS A 299 26.99 -23.13 -0.62
N VAL A 300 26.91 -23.14 -1.96
CA VAL A 300 26.74 -21.92 -2.77
C VAL A 300 25.31 -21.38 -2.64
N GLY A 301 24.35 -22.21 -2.24
CA GLY A 301 23.00 -21.79 -1.90
C GLY A 301 22.97 -20.64 -0.89
N LEU A 302 23.89 -20.61 0.07
CA LEU A 302 24.00 -19.51 1.04
C LEU A 302 24.40 -18.18 0.36
N LEU A 303 25.33 -18.21 -0.59
CA LEU A 303 25.74 -17.02 -1.35
C LEU A 303 24.61 -16.52 -2.26
N ILE A 304 23.82 -17.44 -2.83
CA ILE A 304 22.63 -17.09 -3.61
C ILE A 304 21.58 -16.42 -2.73
N LEU A 305 21.27 -16.97 -1.55
CA LEU A 305 20.32 -16.37 -0.61
C LEU A 305 20.79 -15.01 -0.11
N MET A 306 22.09 -14.85 0.18
CA MET A 306 22.68 -13.56 0.51
C MET A 306 22.51 -12.57 -0.63
N LEU A 307 22.80 -12.96 -1.87
CA LEU A 307 22.61 -12.10 -3.03
C LEU A 307 21.15 -11.67 -3.14
N ILE A 308 20.21 -12.61 -2.98
CA ILE A 308 18.78 -12.31 -3.05
C ILE A 308 18.41 -11.26 -2.01
N ALA A 309 18.88 -11.43 -0.78
CA ALA A 309 18.59 -10.54 0.35
C ALA A 309 19.13 -9.11 0.15
N VAL A 310 20.26 -8.93 -0.55
CA VAL A 310 20.91 -7.62 -0.69
C VAL A 310 20.71 -6.95 -2.04
N TYR A 311 20.27 -7.68 -3.08
CA TYR A 311 20.25 -7.16 -4.46
C TYR A 311 19.40 -5.90 -4.62
N LYS A 312 18.24 -5.88 -3.97
CA LYS A 312 17.27 -4.77 -4.01
C LYS A 312 17.47 -3.73 -2.92
N MET A 313 18.48 -3.89 -2.07
CA MET A 313 18.64 -3.11 -0.85
C MET A 313 18.91 -1.62 -1.13
N SER A 314 19.77 -1.33 -2.11
CA SER A 314 20.11 0.03 -2.55
C SER A 314 18.89 0.81 -3.10
N ASP A 315 18.12 0.15 -3.96
CA ASP A 315 16.92 0.69 -4.64
C ASP A 315 15.80 0.99 -3.63
N ILE A 316 15.43 -0.01 -2.82
CA ILE A 316 14.35 0.12 -1.83
C ILE A 316 14.70 1.14 -0.74
N THR A 317 15.95 1.15 -0.24
CA THR A 317 16.35 2.10 0.82
C THR A 317 16.22 3.54 0.32
N MET A 318 16.74 3.82 -0.88
CA MET A 318 16.66 5.15 -1.50
C MET A 318 15.20 5.58 -1.72
N GLY A 319 14.35 4.67 -2.24
CA GLY A 319 12.95 4.95 -2.56
C GLY A 319 12.10 5.47 -1.39
N VAL A 320 12.42 5.10 -0.15
CA VAL A 320 11.69 5.57 1.05
C VAL A 320 11.83 7.09 1.25
N MET A 321 12.95 7.68 0.86
CA MET A 321 13.24 9.10 1.06
C MET A 321 13.11 9.96 -0.20
N ALA A 322 12.81 9.37 -1.36
CA ALA A 322 12.74 10.09 -2.63
C ALA A 322 11.73 11.27 -2.61
N ASN A 323 10.50 11.03 -2.15
CA ASN A 323 9.47 12.08 -2.10
C ASN A 323 9.75 13.17 -1.06
N PRO A 324 10.10 12.85 0.21
CA PRO A 324 10.57 13.85 1.17
C PRO A 324 11.71 14.70 0.63
N PHE A 325 12.71 14.06 0.01
CA PHE A 325 13.86 14.73 -0.58
C PHE A 325 13.47 15.77 -1.65
N TYR A 326 12.58 15.43 -2.57
CA TYR A 326 12.16 16.38 -3.61
C TYR A 326 11.41 17.58 -3.02
N LEU A 327 10.60 17.35 -2.00
CA LEU A 327 9.86 18.43 -1.33
C LEU A 327 10.79 19.36 -0.56
N ASP A 328 11.80 18.81 0.13
CA ASP A 328 12.77 19.60 0.90
C ASP A 328 13.71 20.41 0.01
N LEU A 329 13.98 19.94 -1.22
CA LEU A 329 14.65 20.74 -2.25
C LEU A 329 13.76 21.86 -2.82
N GLY A 330 12.48 21.92 -2.49
CA GLY A 330 11.56 22.98 -2.93
C GLY A 330 10.85 22.71 -4.26
N PHE A 331 10.86 21.47 -4.78
CA PHE A 331 10.06 21.13 -5.95
C PHE A 331 8.56 21.09 -5.62
N SER A 332 7.73 21.53 -6.56
CA SER A 332 6.28 21.46 -6.36
C SER A 332 5.78 20.02 -6.49
N LYS A 333 4.69 19.70 -5.79
CA LYS A 333 4.01 18.39 -5.93
C LYS A 333 3.60 18.09 -7.37
N LYS A 334 3.32 19.13 -8.17
CA LYS A 334 2.98 19.00 -9.59
C LYS A 334 4.21 18.57 -10.39
N ASP A 335 5.33 19.24 -10.22
CA ASP A 335 6.57 18.90 -10.93
C ASP A 335 7.02 17.48 -10.62
N ILE A 336 6.95 17.09 -9.35
CA ILE A 336 7.25 15.72 -8.91
C ILE A 336 6.30 14.72 -9.56
N ALA A 337 4.99 15.02 -9.60
CA ALA A 337 4.00 14.13 -10.21
C ALA A 337 4.21 13.97 -11.71
N ASP A 338 4.43 15.06 -12.44
CA ASP A 338 4.62 15.05 -13.90
C ASP A 338 5.90 14.28 -14.27
N ILE A 339 7.00 14.50 -13.54
CA ILE A 339 8.28 13.82 -13.81
C ILE A 339 8.25 12.37 -13.34
N SER A 340 7.87 12.10 -12.09
CA SER A 340 7.92 10.76 -11.50
C SER A 340 6.87 9.82 -12.11
N LYS A 341 5.63 10.30 -12.31
CA LYS A 341 4.53 9.42 -12.72
C LYS A 341 4.41 9.23 -14.22
N VAL A 342 4.82 10.22 -15.03
CA VAL A 342 4.78 10.08 -16.49
C VAL A 342 6.12 9.58 -17.00
N PHE A 343 7.19 10.36 -16.82
CA PHE A 343 8.51 9.99 -17.34
C PHE A 343 9.08 8.78 -16.60
N GLY A 344 9.04 8.77 -15.27
CA GLY A 344 9.53 7.65 -14.47
C GLY A 344 8.89 6.32 -14.88
N PHE A 345 7.56 6.29 -15.01
CA PHE A 345 6.82 5.11 -15.48
C PHE A 345 7.31 4.58 -16.84
N PHE A 346 7.43 5.44 -17.85
CA PHE A 346 7.91 5.02 -19.17
C PHE A 346 9.38 4.55 -19.13
N MET A 347 10.21 5.18 -18.31
CA MET A 347 11.61 4.79 -18.13
C MET A 347 11.73 3.43 -17.43
N THR A 348 10.87 3.11 -16.46
CA THR A 348 10.82 1.78 -15.84
C THR A 348 10.43 0.71 -16.85
N ILE A 349 9.43 0.96 -17.71
CA ILE A 349 9.03 0.02 -18.77
C ILE A 349 10.17 -0.18 -19.77
N ALA A 350 10.78 0.91 -20.23
CA ALA A 350 11.94 0.85 -21.12
C ALA A 350 13.08 0.04 -20.48
N GLY A 351 13.35 0.27 -19.18
CA GLY A 351 14.34 -0.48 -18.41
C GLY A 351 14.02 -1.96 -18.32
N ALA A 352 12.78 -2.32 -18.03
CA ALA A 352 12.35 -3.71 -17.97
C ALA A 352 12.49 -4.42 -19.32
N ALA A 353 12.09 -3.76 -20.42
CA ALA A 353 12.24 -4.29 -21.77
C ALA A 353 13.72 -4.49 -22.13
N MET A 354 14.58 -3.49 -21.86
CA MET A 354 16.02 -3.60 -22.08
C MET A 354 16.64 -4.70 -21.22
N GLY A 355 16.23 -4.82 -19.94
CA GLY A 355 16.69 -5.87 -19.05
C GLY A 355 16.38 -7.26 -19.60
N GLY A 356 15.16 -7.47 -20.13
CA GLY A 356 14.80 -8.69 -20.85
C GLY A 356 15.71 -8.98 -22.05
N VAL A 357 15.96 -7.98 -22.90
CA VAL A 357 16.88 -8.11 -24.06
C VAL A 357 18.31 -8.42 -23.60
N LEU A 358 18.80 -7.79 -22.53
CA LEU A 358 20.12 -8.01 -21.97
C LEU A 358 20.28 -9.44 -21.44
N VAL A 359 19.25 -9.98 -20.77
CA VAL A 359 19.24 -11.38 -20.31
C VAL A 359 19.39 -12.34 -21.48
N VAL A 360 18.65 -12.12 -22.57
CA VAL A 360 18.72 -12.96 -23.77
C VAL A 360 20.09 -12.86 -24.45
N ARG A 361 20.63 -11.64 -24.57
CA ARG A 361 21.85 -11.39 -25.36
C ARG A 361 23.16 -11.66 -24.61
N TYR A 362 23.22 -11.31 -23.33
CA TYR A 362 24.45 -11.35 -22.53
C TYR A 362 24.38 -12.34 -21.36
N GLY A 363 23.23 -12.99 -21.16
CA GLY A 363 22.97 -13.91 -20.07
C GLY A 363 22.61 -13.21 -18.76
N ILE A 364 22.06 -13.98 -17.82
CA ILE A 364 21.51 -13.46 -16.56
C ILE A 364 22.60 -12.81 -15.70
N MET A 365 23.73 -13.49 -15.45
CA MET A 365 24.73 -13.01 -14.47
C MET A 365 25.39 -11.68 -14.86
N ARG A 366 25.69 -11.47 -16.15
CA ARG A 366 26.30 -10.20 -16.62
C ARG A 366 25.30 -9.06 -16.56
N SER A 367 24.06 -9.32 -16.94
CA SER A 367 22.97 -8.36 -16.83
C SER A 367 22.69 -8.00 -15.36
N LEU A 368 22.82 -8.98 -14.46
CA LEU A 368 22.58 -8.80 -13.03
C LEU A 368 23.65 -7.91 -12.40
N LEU A 369 24.91 -8.10 -12.82
CA LEU A 369 26.02 -7.22 -12.45
C LEU A 369 25.79 -5.79 -12.93
N LEU A 370 25.41 -5.64 -14.21
CA LEU A 370 25.12 -4.33 -14.79
C LEU A 370 24.01 -3.61 -14.00
N GLY A 371 22.90 -4.29 -13.73
CA GLY A 371 21.79 -3.74 -12.95
C GLY A 371 22.22 -3.30 -11.55
N ALA A 372 22.98 -4.11 -10.83
CA ALA A 372 23.47 -3.76 -9.48
C ALA A 372 24.39 -2.54 -9.50
N VAL A 373 25.30 -2.45 -10.48
CA VAL A 373 26.20 -1.32 -10.65
C VAL A 373 25.43 -0.05 -11.02
N MET A 374 24.48 -0.16 -11.95
CA MET A 374 23.68 0.98 -12.37
C MET A 374 22.86 1.54 -11.21
N VAL A 375 22.21 0.70 -10.40
CA VAL A 375 21.39 1.16 -9.24
C VAL A 375 22.27 1.84 -8.19
N ALA A 376 23.44 1.28 -7.88
CA ALA A 376 24.37 1.91 -6.96
C ALA A 376 24.87 3.27 -7.51
N ALA A 377 25.13 3.35 -8.82
CA ALA A 377 25.59 4.57 -9.46
C ALA A 377 24.50 5.66 -9.54
N THR A 378 23.24 5.31 -9.83
CA THR A 378 22.14 6.28 -9.89
C THR A 378 21.85 6.90 -8.53
N ASN A 379 22.05 6.16 -7.43
CA ASN A 379 21.98 6.73 -6.08
C ASN A 379 22.99 7.87 -5.84
N LEU A 380 24.18 7.83 -6.47
CA LEU A 380 25.14 8.94 -6.38
C LEU A 380 24.65 10.19 -7.15
N LEU A 381 23.81 10.02 -8.17
CA LEU A 381 23.21 11.16 -8.86
C LEU A 381 22.23 11.93 -7.95
N PHE A 382 21.55 11.24 -7.04
CA PHE A 382 20.74 11.90 -6.01
C PHE A 382 21.59 12.65 -4.99
N ALA A 383 22.78 12.15 -4.65
CA ALA A 383 23.73 12.89 -3.80
C ALA A 383 24.22 14.19 -4.49
N VAL A 384 24.40 14.17 -5.81
CA VAL A 384 24.72 15.38 -6.60
C VAL A 384 23.53 16.34 -6.63
N LEU A 385 22.31 15.82 -6.83
CA LEU A 385 21.09 16.62 -6.81
C LEU A 385 20.87 17.28 -5.44
N ALA A 386 21.27 16.63 -4.34
CA ALA A 386 21.13 17.16 -2.99
C ALA A 386 21.98 18.40 -2.69
N VAL A 387 23.03 18.65 -3.47
CA VAL A 387 23.91 19.82 -3.34
C VAL A 387 23.76 20.82 -4.49
N SER A 388 22.83 20.55 -5.41
CA SER A 388 22.56 21.41 -6.57
C SER A 388 21.35 22.29 -6.33
N ASP A 389 21.31 23.47 -6.97
CA ASP A 389 20.12 24.30 -6.96
C ASP A 389 18.93 23.59 -7.62
N PRO A 390 17.68 23.87 -7.20
CA PRO A 390 16.49 23.21 -7.73
C PRO A 390 16.36 23.43 -9.23
N ASN A 391 16.58 22.37 -10.01
CA ASN A 391 16.52 22.38 -11.47
C ASN A 391 15.68 21.21 -11.97
N LEU A 392 14.58 21.51 -12.66
CA LEU A 392 13.65 20.51 -13.18
C LEU A 392 14.29 19.56 -14.20
N LEU A 393 15.23 20.05 -15.01
CA LEU A 393 15.93 19.21 -15.99
C LEU A 393 16.85 18.20 -15.29
N LEU A 394 17.55 18.65 -14.25
CA LEU A 394 18.40 17.78 -13.44
C LEU A 394 17.55 16.74 -12.71
N LEU A 395 16.45 17.16 -12.07
CA LEU A 395 15.50 16.25 -11.42
C LEU A 395 14.97 15.20 -12.39
N ALA A 396 14.52 15.62 -13.58
CA ALA A 396 14.03 14.71 -14.61
C ALA A 396 15.11 13.73 -15.08
N GLY A 397 16.35 14.19 -15.27
CA GLY A 397 17.47 13.33 -15.63
C GLY A 397 17.78 12.27 -14.57
N VAL A 398 17.83 12.68 -13.30
CA VAL A 398 18.11 11.77 -12.18
C VAL A 398 17.00 10.74 -12.00
N ILE A 399 15.73 11.17 -11.95
CA ILE A 399 14.57 10.26 -11.83
C ILE A 399 14.48 9.31 -13.03
N SER A 400 14.80 9.77 -14.23
CA SER A 400 14.78 8.93 -15.44
C SER A 400 15.89 7.88 -15.40
N ALA A 401 17.11 8.27 -15.02
CA ALA A 401 18.23 7.34 -14.88
C ALA A 401 17.95 6.28 -13.82
N ASP A 402 17.40 6.70 -12.69
CA ASP A 402 17.04 5.82 -11.58
C ASP A 402 15.96 4.80 -11.97
N ASN A 403 14.83 5.26 -12.54
CA ASN A 403 13.75 4.36 -12.96
C ASN A 403 14.17 3.41 -14.09
N LEU A 404 15.02 3.87 -15.01
CA LEU A 404 15.60 3.02 -16.05
C LEU A 404 16.47 1.91 -15.44
N SER A 405 17.35 2.29 -14.52
CA SER A 405 18.25 1.40 -13.79
C SER A 405 17.47 0.39 -12.95
N GLY A 406 16.48 0.85 -12.18
CA GLY A 406 15.56 0.03 -11.40
C GLY A 406 14.77 -0.94 -12.27
N GLY A 407 14.27 -0.50 -13.43
CA GLY A 407 13.58 -1.36 -14.40
C GLY A 407 14.46 -2.50 -14.93
N ILE A 408 15.70 -2.19 -15.33
CA ILE A 408 16.69 -3.20 -15.78
C ILE A 408 17.00 -4.16 -14.63
N ALA A 409 17.40 -3.64 -13.47
CA ALA A 409 17.79 -4.47 -12.33
C ALA A 409 16.65 -5.40 -11.87
N THR A 410 15.42 -4.87 -11.79
CA THR A 410 14.24 -5.66 -11.38
C THR A 410 13.93 -6.77 -12.36
N SER A 411 13.83 -6.47 -13.66
CA SER A 411 13.49 -7.47 -14.68
C SER A 411 14.54 -8.58 -14.77
N VAL A 412 15.82 -8.22 -14.74
CA VAL A 412 16.93 -9.18 -14.74
C VAL A 412 16.90 -10.05 -13.48
N PHE A 413 16.62 -9.45 -12.32
CA PHE A 413 16.59 -10.16 -11.06
C PHE A 413 15.39 -11.11 -10.97
N ILE A 414 14.22 -10.73 -11.48
CA ILE A 414 13.07 -11.63 -11.62
C ILE A 414 13.43 -12.83 -12.49
N ALA A 415 14.09 -12.60 -13.63
CA ALA A 415 14.57 -13.69 -14.49
C ALA A 415 15.58 -14.60 -13.75
N TYR A 416 16.44 -14.03 -12.91
CA TYR A 416 17.35 -14.79 -12.05
C TYR A 416 16.60 -15.64 -11.02
N LEU A 417 15.63 -15.07 -10.29
CA LEU A 417 14.81 -15.81 -9.32
C LEU A 417 14.06 -16.96 -9.98
N SER A 418 13.45 -16.72 -11.15
CA SER A 418 12.77 -17.76 -11.92
C SER A 418 13.73 -18.87 -12.39
N GLY A 419 15.00 -18.55 -12.65
CA GLY A 419 16.02 -19.55 -12.97
C GLY A 419 16.46 -20.39 -11.77
N LEU A 420 16.24 -19.92 -10.55
CA LEU A 420 16.60 -20.63 -9.32
C LEU A 420 15.51 -21.59 -8.83
N THR A 421 14.26 -21.40 -9.24
CA THR A 421 13.16 -22.26 -8.80
C THR A 421 13.24 -23.64 -9.46
N SER A 422 12.93 -24.70 -8.71
CA SER A 422 12.74 -26.05 -9.27
C SER A 422 11.30 -26.20 -9.77
N THR A 423 11.12 -26.97 -10.84
CA THR A 423 9.80 -27.23 -11.44
C THR A 423 8.81 -27.81 -10.42
N ALA A 424 9.30 -28.65 -9.50
CA ALA A 424 8.50 -29.27 -8.44
C ALA A 424 8.00 -28.31 -7.34
N HIS A 425 8.71 -27.21 -7.08
CA HIS A 425 8.40 -26.28 -5.97
C HIS A 425 8.37 -24.81 -6.39
N THR A 426 8.08 -24.55 -7.67
CA THR A 426 8.22 -23.23 -8.30
C THR A 426 7.54 -22.11 -7.49
N ALA A 427 6.26 -22.30 -7.13
CA ALA A 427 5.47 -21.29 -6.43
C ALA A 427 6.03 -20.96 -5.03
N THR A 428 6.31 -21.99 -4.23
CA THR A 428 6.80 -21.79 -2.85
C THR A 428 8.19 -21.17 -2.82
N GLN A 429 9.11 -21.66 -3.67
CA GLN A 429 10.46 -21.11 -3.73
C GLN A 429 10.48 -19.67 -4.25
N TYR A 430 9.66 -19.37 -5.26
CA TYR A 430 9.55 -17.99 -5.76
C TYR A 430 8.99 -17.05 -4.68
N ALA A 431 7.92 -17.46 -3.98
CA ALA A 431 7.35 -16.69 -2.88
C ALA A 431 8.38 -16.42 -1.77
N LEU A 432 9.17 -17.44 -1.40
CA LEU A 432 10.24 -17.30 -0.43
C LEU A 432 11.33 -16.32 -0.89
N PHE A 433 11.84 -16.46 -2.12
CA PHE A 433 12.89 -15.58 -2.63
C PHE A 433 12.41 -14.15 -2.79
N SER A 434 11.18 -13.95 -3.26
CA SER A 434 10.56 -12.62 -3.36
C SER A 434 10.33 -11.97 -1.99
N SER A 435 10.05 -12.75 -0.94
CA SER A 435 9.97 -12.25 0.43
C SER A 435 11.36 -11.90 0.98
N LEU A 436 12.36 -12.73 0.68
CA LEU A 436 13.74 -12.53 1.14
C LEU A 436 14.38 -11.30 0.50
N MET A 437 14.07 -10.99 -0.76
CA MET A 437 14.65 -9.80 -1.43
C MET A 437 14.10 -8.48 -0.87
N THR A 438 12.90 -8.46 -0.30
CA THR A 438 12.26 -7.23 0.18
C THR A 438 12.50 -6.98 1.67
N LEU A 439 12.46 -8.03 2.51
CA LEU A 439 12.42 -7.88 3.97
C LEU A 439 13.63 -7.11 4.55
N PRO A 440 14.91 -7.46 4.24
CA PRO A 440 16.06 -6.74 4.79
C PRO A 440 16.09 -5.27 4.37
N ALA A 441 15.70 -5.02 3.12
CA ALA A 441 15.69 -3.69 2.54
C ALA A 441 14.60 -2.80 3.14
N GLN A 442 13.41 -3.35 3.40
CA GLN A 442 12.33 -2.63 4.07
C GLN A 442 12.69 -2.30 5.53
N LEU A 443 13.34 -3.23 6.23
CA LEU A 443 13.84 -2.98 7.60
C LEU A 443 14.84 -1.83 7.63
N LEU A 444 15.81 -1.80 6.71
CA LEU A 444 16.76 -0.69 6.60
C LEU A 444 16.08 0.61 6.17
N GLY A 445 15.18 0.52 5.18
CA GLY A 445 14.38 1.64 4.68
C GLY A 445 13.62 2.37 5.80
N GLY A 446 13.08 1.64 6.78
CA GLY A 446 12.39 2.21 7.94
C GLY A 446 13.24 3.13 8.82
N PHE A 447 14.57 3.03 8.79
CA PHE A 447 15.48 3.91 9.53
C PHE A 447 16.01 5.09 8.70
N SER A 448 15.63 5.19 7.42
CA SER A 448 16.17 6.20 6.50
C SER A 448 15.92 7.64 6.99
N GLY A 449 14.77 7.91 7.61
CA GLY A 449 14.46 9.24 8.14
C GLY A 449 15.42 9.68 9.25
N VAL A 450 15.80 8.77 10.15
CA VAL A 450 16.76 9.04 11.23
C VAL A 450 18.14 9.37 10.66
N VAL A 451 18.54 8.71 9.57
CA VAL A 451 19.81 8.99 8.88
C VAL A 451 19.79 10.37 8.25
N VAL A 452 18.70 10.73 7.56
CA VAL A 452 18.53 12.05 6.94
C VAL A 452 18.50 13.15 8.00
N ASP A 453 17.75 12.98 9.09
CA ASP A 453 17.65 13.97 10.17
C ASP A 453 19.00 14.23 10.86
N SER A 454 19.85 13.20 10.96
CA SER A 454 21.14 13.28 11.66
C SER A 454 22.30 13.72 10.76
N TYR A 455 22.31 13.31 9.48
CA TYR A 455 23.46 13.44 8.58
C TYR A 455 23.14 14.12 7.25
N GLY A 456 21.88 14.40 6.96
CA GLY A 456 21.42 15.04 5.73
C GLY A 456 21.30 14.10 4.52
N TYR A 457 20.69 14.62 3.46
CA TYR A 457 20.38 13.87 2.24
C TYR A 457 21.60 13.37 1.48
N THR A 458 22.66 14.17 1.37
CA THR A 458 23.88 13.78 0.63
C THR A 458 24.51 12.52 1.23
N VAL A 459 24.64 12.47 2.57
CA VAL A 459 25.18 11.29 3.27
C VAL A 459 24.24 10.10 3.12
N PHE A 460 22.93 10.33 3.21
CA PHE A 460 21.93 9.28 3.01
C PHE A 460 22.02 8.63 1.61
N PHE A 461 22.16 9.39 0.54
CA PHE A 461 22.25 8.83 -0.82
C PHE A 461 23.59 8.11 -1.08
N ILE A 462 24.70 8.59 -0.49
CA ILE A 462 25.98 7.86 -0.48
C ILE A 462 25.81 6.55 0.29
N TYR A 463 25.14 6.58 1.45
CA TYR A 463 24.83 5.38 2.22
C TYR A 463 23.99 4.39 1.41
N ALA A 464 22.90 4.84 0.77
CA ALA A 464 22.08 3.99 -0.08
C ALA A 464 22.88 3.35 -1.23
N SER A 465 23.80 4.09 -1.87
CA SER A 465 24.73 3.56 -2.88
C SER A 465 25.66 2.48 -2.32
N THR A 466 26.30 2.74 -1.17
CA THR A 466 27.25 1.80 -0.55
C THR A 466 26.60 0.51 -0.08
N VAL A 467 25.34 0.56 0.35
CA VAL A 467 24.52 -0.61 0.68
C VAL A 467 24.28 -1.53 -0.52
N GLY A 468 24.43 -1.02 -1.76
CA GLY A 468 24.39 -1.83 -2.99
C GLY A 468 25.68 -2.58 -3.32
N LEU A 469 26.84 -2.19 -2.75
CA LEU A 469 28.14 -2.82 -3.06
C LEU A 469 28.22 -4.32 -2.73
N PRO A 470 27.65 -4.82 -1.61
CA PRO A 470 27.61 -6.26 -1.33
C PRO A 470 26.96 -7.07 -2.45
N ALA A 471 25.90 -6.56 -3.08
CA ALA A 471 25.26 -7.23 -4.21
C ALA A 471 26.23 -7.39 -5.38
N ILE A 472 26.95 -6.33 -5.76
CA ILE A 472 27.95 -6.34 -6.84
C ILE A 472 29.04 -7.37 -6.55
N VAL A 473 29.57 -7.39 -5.32
CA VAL A 473 30.59 -8.36 -4.90
C VAL A 473 30.06 -9.79 -5.00
N LEU A 474 28.86 -10.06 -4.48
CA LEU A 474 28.25 -11.39 -4.51
C LEU A 474 28.00 -11.88 -5.95
N VAL A 475 27.55 -11.01 -6.85
CA VAL A 475 27.40 -11.34 -8.28
C VAL A 475 28.76 -11.75 -8.88
N LEU A 476 29.82 -10.99 -8.60
CA LEU A 476 31.18 -11.31 -9.08
C LEU A 476 31.71 -12.63 -8.50
N LEU A 477 31.45 -12.92 -7.22
CA LEU A 477 31.83 -14.19 -6.59
C LEU A 477 31.09 -15.37 -7.24
N LEU A 478 29.79 -15.25 -7.46
CA LEU A 478 29.00 -16.29 -8.14
C LEU A 478 29.43 -16.49 -9.59
N MET A 479 29.76 -15.41 -10.32
CA MET A 479 30.33 -15.51 -11.67
C MET A 479 31.65 -16.27 -11.68
N ARG A 480 32.57 -15.97 -10.75
CA ARG A 480 33.85 -16.68 -10.62
C ARG A 480 33.65 -18.16 -10.29
N TYR A 481 32.71 -18.47 -9.40
CA TYR A 481 32.39 -19.85 -9.02
C TYR A 481 31.83 -20.67 -10.21
N GLN A 482 30.91 -20.09 -10.98
CA GLN A 482 30.33 -20.74 -12.16
C GLN A 482 31.39 -21.00 -13.25
N SER A 483 32.32 -20.07 -13.46
CA SER A 483 33.43 -20.24 -14.41
C SER A 483 34.38 -21.36 -13.98
N ARG A 484 34.73 -21.46 -12.68
CA ARG A 484 35.59 -22.52 -12.16
C ARG A 484 34.94 -23.91 -12.23
N SER A 485 33.65 -24.00 -11.92
CA SER A 485 32.91 -25.27 -12.01
C SER A 485 32.79 -25.77 -13.45
N LYS A 486 32.60 -24.86 -14.43
CA LYS A 486 32.63 -25.22 -15.86
C LYS A 486 34.01 -25.69 -16.32
N ALA A 487 35.09 -25.10 -15.81
CA ALA A 487 36.46 -25.51 -16.15
C ALA A 487 36.83 -26.89 -15.57
N TYR A 488 36.34 -27.22 -14.36
CA TYR A 488 36.60 -28.51 -13.72
C TYR A 488 35.89 -29.67 -14.44
N ASN A 489 34.69 -29.45 -15.00
CA ASN A 489 33.94 -30.47 -15.75
C ASN A 489 34.45 -30.68 -17.20
N TYR A 490 35.46 -29.94 -17.66
CA TYR A 490 36.01 -30.02 -19.03
C TYR A 490 37.45 -30.53 -19.09
N ASN A 491 38.08 -30.84 -17.97
CA ASN A 491 39.34 -31.59 -17.94
C ASN A 491 39.02 -33.05 -17.58
N PRO A 492 39.13 -33.99 -18.55
CA PRO A 492 38.90 -35.42 -18.30
C PRO A 492 39.90 -36.02 -17.31
#